data_AF-A0A438J523-F1
#
_entry.id   AF-A0A438J523-F1
#
_cell.length_a   1.000
_cell.length_b   1.000
_cell.length_c   1.000
_cell.angle_alpha   90.00
_cell.angle_beta   90.00
_cell.angle_gamma   90.00
#
_symmetry.space_group_name_H-M   'P 1'
#
loop_
_entity.id
_entity.type
_entity.pdbx_description
1 polymer ?
#
loop_
_entity_poly.entity_id
_entity_poly.type
_entity_poly.pdbx_seq_one_letter_code
_entity_poly.pdbx_strand_id
1 'polypeptide(L)'
;MKQYKELFWEELGTIQGLWSDPWCIGGDFNVIKFPSERSREGRMIGTMRRFSKELEARKEAKEDFKKWALMEEISWRQKSRETWLKEGNKNTGFFHKMTNSNRRRNCLKKIKVNGTWLLEFDSIGVEEAARLEEMFSVEEVSSTLSDLNGDKAPSPDGFPLTF
;
A
#
# COMPACT_ATOMS: atom_id res chain seq x y z
N MET A 1 8.73 -28.98 -19.13
CA MET A 1 7.35 -29.18 -19.64
C MET A 1 6.31 -29.29 -18.51
N LYS A 2 6.48 -30.17 -17.50
CA LYS A 2 5.49 -30.34 -16.41
C LYS A 2 5.26 -29.06 -15.56
N GLN A 3 6.34 -28.43 -15.12
CA GLN A 3 6.31 -27.23 -14.25
C GLN A 3 5.68 -25.98 -14.92
N TYR A 4 5.89 -25.81 -16.23
CA TYR A 4 5.28 -24.70 -16.99
C TYR A 4 3.78 -24.87 -17.20
N LYS A 5 3.27 -26.11 -17.26
CA LYS A 5 1.83 -26.37 -17.32
C LYS A 5 1.17 -26.04 -15.99
N GLU A 6 1.80 -26.37 -14.87
CA GLU A 6 1.28 -26.09 -13.52
C GLU A 6 1.10 -24.58 -13.28
N LEU A 7 2.11 -23.77 -13.62
CA LEU A 7 2.03 -22.30 -13.52
C LEU A 7 0.93 -21.71 -14.41
N PHE A 8 0.77 -22.22 -15.64
CA PHE A 8 -0.28 -21.75 -16.55
C PHE A 8 -1.69 -22.03 -16.00
N TRP A 9 -1.89 -23.19 -15.37
CA TRP A 9 -3.18 -23.53 -14.75
C TRP A 9 -3.46 -22.67 -13.50
N GLU A 10 -2.44 -22.27 -12.75
CA GLU A 10 -2.57 -21.35 -11.62
C GLU A 10 -2.98 -19.94 -12.07
N GLU A 11 -2.32 -19.41 -13.11
CA GLU A 11 -2.71 -18.14 -13.74
C GLU A 11 -4.15 -18.20 -14.30
N LEU A 12 -4.54 -19.32 -14.93
CA LEU A 12 -5.93 -19.49 -15.38
C LEU A 12 -6.94 -19.57 -14.22
N GLY A 13 -6.57 -20.19 -13.10
CA GLY A 13 -7.42 -20.26 -11.91
C GLY A 13 -7.68 -18.89 -11.29
N THR A 14 -6.68 -18.02 -11.26
CA THR A 14 -6.87 -16.62 -10.81
C THR A 14 -7.78 -15.83 -11.74
N ILE A 15 -7.68 -16.03 -13.06
CA ILE A 15 -8.57 -15.39 -14.03
C ILE A 15 -10.00 -15.92 -13.91
N GLN A 16 -10.19 -17.23 -13.71
CA GLN A 16 -11.51 -17.83 -13.48
C GLN A 16 -12.25 -17.17 -12.32
N GLY A 17 -11.55 -16.88 -11.22
CA GLY A 17 -12.13 -16.26 -10.03
C GLY A 17 -12.73 -14.87 -10.25
N LEU A 18 -12.46 -14.24 -11.41
CA LEU A 18 -12.96 -12.91 -11.77
C LEU A 18 -14.31 -12.94 -12.51
N TRP A 19 -14.78 -14.10 -12.96
CA TRP A 19 -15.99 -14.22 -13.80
C TRP A 19 -16.98 -15.20 -13.18
N SER A 20 -18.25 -14.79 -13.08
CA SER A 20 -19.36 -15.59 -12.54
C SER A 20 -20.12 -16.42 -13.59
N ASP A 21 -19.94 -16.10 -14.88
CA ASP A 21 -20.63 -16.78 -15.98
C ASP A 21 -19.81 -17.97 -16.53
N PRO A 22 -20.48 -18.98 -17.12
CA PRO A 22 -19.79 -20.10 -17.77
C PRO A 22 -18.92 -19.60 -18.93
N TRP A 23 -17.64 -19.98 -18.93
CA TRP A 23 -16.68 -19.61 -19.98
C TRP A 23 -15.90 -20.83 -20.47
N CYS A 24 -15.40 -20.74 -21.70
CA CYS A 24 -14.52 -21.75 -22.28
C CYS A 24 -13.27 -21.09 -22.88
N ILE A 25 -12.16 -21.84 -22.90
CA ILE A 25 -10.91 -21.42 -23.51
C ILE A 25 -10.69 -22.26 -24.77
N GLY A 26 -10.59 -21.60 -25.92
CA GLY A 26 -10.34 -22.23 -27.21
C GLY A 26 -8.94 -21.93 -27.73
N GLY A 27 -8.20 -22.95 -28.15
CA GLY A 27 -6.89 -22.82 -28.80
C GLY A 27 -6.13 -24.13 -28.86
N ASP A 28 -5.15 -24.23 -29.76
CA ASP A 28 -4.16 -25.29 -29.74
C ASP A 28 -3.03 -24.92 -28.76
N PHE A 29 -3.06 -25.52 -27.57
CA PHE A 29 -2.05 -25.30 -26.52
C PHE A 29 -0.74 -26.07 -26.78
N ASN A 30 -0.59 -26.73 -27.93
CA ASN A 30 0.64 -27.42 -28.33
C ASN A 30 1.60 -26.49 -29.06
N VAL A 31 1.79 -25.27 -28.56
CA VAL A 31 2.80 -24.38 -29.12
C VAL A 31 4.18 -24.87 -28.69
N ILE A 32 4.92 -25.38 -29.67
CA ILE A 32 6.26 -25.91 -29.49
C ILE A 32 7.25 -24.74 -29.60
N LYS A 33 7.90 -24.41 -28.49
CA LYS A 33 8.90 -23.34 -28.39
C LYS A 33 10.29 -23.83 -28.77
N PHE A 34 10.62 -25.07 -28.42
CA PHE A 34 11.94 -25.66 -28.66
C PHE A 34 11.87 -26.89 -29.55
N PRO A 35 12.86 -27.14 -30.43
CA PRO A 35 12.86 -28.34 -31.25
C PRO A 35 12.90 -29.66 -30.44
N SER A 36 13.46 -29.62 -29.23
CA SER A 36 13.50 -30.74 -28.28
C SER A 36 12.15 -31.10 -27.65
N GLU A 37 11.15 -30.22 -27.75
CA GLU A 37 9.76 -30.51 -27.31
C GLU A 37 9.02 -31.41 -28.33
N ARG A 38 9.65 -31.75 -29.46
CA ARG A 38 9.14 -32.72 -30.44
C ARG A 38 9.77 -34.08 -30.22
N SER A 39 8.98 -35.15 -30.35
CA SER A 39 9.45 -36.54 -30.28
C SER A 39 10.54 -36.86 -31.32
N ARG A 40 10.61 -36.12 -32.42
CA ARG A 40 11.71 -36.16 -33.39
C ARG A 40 12.44 -34.84 -33.29
N GLU A 41 13.62 -34.84 -32.69
CA GLU A 41 14.50 -33.67 -32.60
C GLU A 41 14.73 -33.12 -34.02
N GLY A 42 14.08 -32.00 -34.31
CA GLY A 42 14.00 -31.41 -35.65
C GLY A 42 14.78 -30.11 -35.74
N ARG A 43 14.87 -29.57 -36.96
CA ARG A 43 15.41 -28.21 -37.14
C ARG A 43 14.41 -27.16 -36.65
N MET A 44 14.92 -26.00 -36.22
CA MET A 44 14.10 -24.86 -35.80
C MET A 44 13.18 -24.40 -36.93
N ILE A 45 11.87 -24.35 -36.68
CA ILE A 45 10.86 -23.98 -37.69
C ILE A 45 10.52 -22.49 -37.56
N GLY A 46 10.10 -21.87 -38.67
CA GLY A 46 9.67 -20.46 -38.70
C GLY A 46 8.61 -20.11 -37.66
N THR A 47 7.69 -21.03 -37.35
CA THR A 47 6.68 -20.87 -36.30
C THR A 47 7.28 -20.72 -34.91
N MET A 48 8.30 -21.52 -34.57
CA MET A 48 9.05 -21.42 -33.30
C MET A 48 9.76 -20.07 -33.19
N ARG A 49 10.40 -19.64 -34.28
CA ARG A 49 11.09 -18.34 -34.34
C ARG A 49 10.12 -17.17 -34.14
N ARG A 50 8.95 -17.23 -34.79
CA ARG A 50 7.90 -16.22 -34.65
C ARG A 50 7.36 -16.19 -33.22
N PHE A 51 7.12 -17.36 -32.63
CA PHE A 51 6.65 -17.47 -31.25
C PHE A 51 7.65 -16.92 -30.24
N SER A 52 8.94 -17.23 -30.38
CA SER A 52 9.98 -16.65 -29.52
C SER A 52 10.06 -15.13 -29.65
N LYS A 53 9.95 -14.59 -30.87
CA LYS A 53 9.90 -13.12 -31.09
C LYS A 53 8.69 -12.48 -30.41
N GLU A 54 7.51 -13.09 -30.55
CA GLU A 54 6.28 -12.63 -29.90
C GLU A 54 6.41 -12.64 -28.38
N LEU A 55 7.01 -13.69 -27.81
CA LEU A 55 7.21 -13.80 -26.37
C LEU A 55 8.14 -12.71 -25.83
N GLU A 56 9.25 -12.42 -26.52
CA GLU A 56 10.16 -11.34 -26.13
C GLU A 56 9.48 -9.97 -26.24
N ALA A 57 8.73 -9.71 -27.32
CA ALA A 57 7.96 -8.47 -27.47
C ALA A 57 6.93 -8.28 -26.34
N ARG A 58 6.25 -9.36 -25.91
CA ARG A 58 5.32 -9.32 -24.78
C ARG A 58 6.01 -9.03 -23.46
N LYS A 59 7.20 -9.60 -23.22
CA LYS A 59 7.98 -9.32 -22.01
C LYS A 59 8.42 -7.86 -21.99
N GLU A 60 8.94 -7.34 -23.09
CA GLU A 60 9.34 -5.95 -23.23
C GLU A 60 8.17 -5.00 -22.95
N ALA A 61 7.03 -5.22 -23.60
CA ALA A 61 5.82 -4.43 -23.37
C ALA A 61 5.36 -4.48 -21.90
N LYS A 62 5.47 -5.65 -21.24
CA LYS A 62 5.12 -5.81 -19.81
C LYS A 62 6.06 -5.01 -18.92
N GLU A 63 7.37 -5.04 -19.18
CA GLU A 63 8.34 -4.28 -18.41
C GLU A 63 8.18 -2.77 -18.62
N ASP A 64 7.91 -2.34 -19.85
CA ASP A 64 7.64 -0.93 -20.13
C ASP A 64 6.36 -0.46 -19.47
N PHE A 65 5.28 -1.25 -19.51
CA PHE A 65 4.06 -0.95 -18.78
C PHE A 65 4.32 -0.77 -17.27
N LYS A 66 5.11 -1.64 -16.64
CA LYS A 66 5.48 -1.50 -15.23
C LYS A 66 6.23 -0.19 -14.97
N LYS A 67 7.17 0.20 -15.83
CA LYS A 67 7.90 1.48 -15.72
C LYS A 67 6.95 2.67 -15.83
N TRP A 68 6.03 2.64 -16.79
CA TRP A 68 5.02 3.69 -16.98
C TRP A 68 4.08 3.81 -15.78
N ALA A 69 3.56 2.70 -15.27
CA ALA A 69 2.71 2.69 -14.08
C ALA A 69 3.43 3.26 -12.85
N LEU A 70 4.70 2.88 -12.63
CA LEU A 70 5.51 3.44 -11.55
C LEU A 70 5.75 4.94 -11.72
N MET A 71 6.08 5.38 -12.94
CA MET A 71 6.30 6.79 -13.24
C MET A 71 5.02 7.62 -13.03
N GLU A 72 3.87 7.09 -13.44
CA GLU A 72 2.56 7.70 -13.22
C GLU A 72 2.26 7.82 -11.72
N GLU A 73 2.46 6.76 -10.94
CA GLU A 73 2.30 6.77 -9.49
C GLU A 73 3.20 7.82 -8.80
N ILE A 74 4.48 7.91 -9.20
CA ILE A 74 5.41 8.93 -8.72
C ILE A 74 4.92 10.34 -9.10
N SER A 75 4.47 10.53 -10.34
CA SER A 75 3.92 11.81 -10.80
C SER A 75 2.69 12.22 -9.97
N TRP A 76 1.79 11.27 -9.69
CA TRP A 76 0.63 11.50 -8.84
C TRP A 76 1.00 11.83 -7.40
N ARG A 77 2.01 11.18 -6.82
CA ARG A 77 2.53 11.54 -5.48
C ARG A 77 3.14 12.94 -5.45
N GLN A 78 3.92 13.30 -6.48
CA GLN A 78 4.51 14.63 -6.60
C GLN A 78 3.43 15.71 -6.77
N LYS A 79 2.47 15.51 -7.68
CA LYS A 79 1.33 16.41 -7.88
C LYS A 79 0.49 16.55 -6.61
N SER A 80 0.22 15.44 -5.90
CA SER A 80 -0.50 15.47 -4.62
C SER A 80 0.24 16.30 -3.57
N ARG A 81 1.58 16.19 -3.49
CA ARG A 81 2.41 17.04 -2.62
C ARG A 81 2.42 18.49 -3.07
N GLU A 82 2.48 18.78 -4.36
CA GLU A 82 2.37 20.15 -4.88
C GLU A 82 1.00 20.77 -4.55
N THR A 83 -0.07 19.99 -4.70
CA THR A 83 -1.42 20.36 -4.24
C THR A 83 -1.41 20.62 -2.74
N TRP A 84 -0.79 19.76 -1.94
CA TRP A 84 -0.67 19.97 -0.49
C TRP A 84 0.14 21.22 -0.13
N LEU A 85 1.23 21.53 -0.86
CA LEU A 85 2.02 22.74 -0.68
C LEU A 85 1.25 24.01 -1.07
N LYS A 86 0.50 23.98 -2.18
CA LYS A 86 -0.36 25.09 -2.64
C LYS A 86 -1.55 25.32 -1.72
N GLU A 87 -2.14 24.23 -1.22
CA GLU A 87 -3.31 24.28 -0.34
C GLU A 87 -2.94 24.48 1.13
N GLY A 88 -1.70 24.19 1.51
CA GLY A 88 -1.20 24.20 2.88
C GLY A 88 -1.88 23.15 3.77
N ASN A 89 -1.43 23.08 5.02
CA ASN A 89 -2.15 22.36 6.06
C ASN A 89 -3.49 23.04 6.35
N LYS A 90 -4.52 22.68 5.57
CA LYS A 90 -5.92 22.95 5.88
C LYS A 90 -6.46 22.10 7.04
N ASN A 91 -5.65 21.73 8.05
CA ASN A 91 -6.11 21.75 9.45
C ASN A 91 -6.47 23.19 9.83
N THR A 92 -7.43 23.72 9.08
CA THR A 92 -8.11 24.96 9.32
C THR A 92 -8.58 24.89 10.75
N GLY A 93 -8.53 26.02 11.46
CA GLY A 93 -9.10 26.13 12.80
C GLY A 93 -10.54 25.59 12.87
N PHE A 94 -11.25 25.43 11.75
CA PHE A 94 -12.50 24.69 11.64
C PHE A 94 -12.41 23.22 12.09
N PHE A 95 -11.47 22.40 11.59
CA PHE A 95 -11.34 21.00 12.01
C PHE A 95 -10.90 20.88 13.48
N HIS A 96 -9.96 21.72 13.92
CA HIS A 96 -9.61 21.79 15.34
C HIS A 96 -10.79 22.24 16.22
N LYS A 97 -11.59 23.22 15.77
CA LYS A 97 -12.82 23.65 16.47
C LYS A 97 -13.87 22.53 16.49
N MET A 98 -14.03 21.79 15.40
CA MET A 98 -14.98 20.69 15.27
C MET A 98 -14.57 19.50 16.15
N THR A 99 -13.31 19.10 16.12
CA THR A 99 -12.75 18.06 16.99
C THR A 99 -12.80 18.46 18.46
N ASN A 100 -12.46 19.71 18.80
CA ASN A 100 -12.60 20.22 20.18
C ASN A 100 -14.07 20.36 20.61
N SER A 101 -14.98 20.68 19.69
CA SER A 101 -16.43 20.72 19.95
C SER A 101 -16.97 19.32 20.22
N ASN A 102 -16.59 18.34 19.39
CA ASN A 102 -16.94 16.93 19.58
C ASN A 102 -16.33 16.37 20.87
N ARG A 103 -15.06 16.68 21.17
CA ARG A 103 -14.41 16.30 22.44
C ARG A 103 -15.16 16.88 23.64
N ARG A 104 -15.57 18.14 23.60
CA ARG A 104 -16.39 18.77 24.66
C ARG A 104 -17.77 18.11 24.79
N ARG A 105 -18.42 17.83 23.67
CA ARG A 105 -19.77 17.21 23.64
C ARG A 105 -19.76 15.76 24.11
N ASN A 106 -18.69 15.02 23.79
CA ASN A 106 -18.56 13.60 24.08
C ASN A 106 -17.80 13.32 25.38
N CYS A 107 -17.35 14.35 26.11
CA CYS A 107 -16.72 14.18 27.42
C CYS A 107 -17.79 13.79 28.45
N LEU A 108 -17.87 12.49 28.73
CA LEU A 108 -18.65 11.95 29.83
C LEU A 108 -17.90 12.23 31.12
N LYS A 109 -18.45 13.12 31.96
CA LYS A 109 -17.82 13.51 33.24
C LYS A 109 -18.22 12.65 34.43
N LYS A 110 -19.39 12.00 34.37
CA LYS A 110 -19.96 11.12 35.41
C LYS A 110 -20.94 10.16 34.73
N ILE A 111 -21.02 8.92 35.20
CA ILE A 111 -21.99 7.92 34.70
C ILE A 111 -22.90 7.52 35.87
N LYS A 112 -24.20 7.36 35.60
CA LYS A 112 -25.19 6.96 36.61
C LYS A 112 -25.66 5.54 36.34
N VAL A 113 -25.53 4.65 37.33
CA VAL A 113 -26.04 3.27 37.26
C VAL A 113 -26.94 3.04 38.47
N ASN A 114 -28.18 2.59 38.22
CA ASN A 114 -29.17 2.21 39.26
C ASN A 114 -29.41 3.27 40.36
N GLY A 115 -29.46 4.55 39.98
CA GLY A 115 -29.70 5.63 40.94
C GLY A 115 -28.43 6.24 41.55
N THR A 116 -27.30 5.56 41.44
CA THR A 116 -26.02 5.96 42.04
C THR A 116 -25.06 6.53 41.00
N TRP A 117 -24.43 7.67 41.30
CA TRP A 117 -23.36 8.23 40.47
C TRP A 117 -22.07 7.44 40.71
N LEU A 118 -21.54 6.81 39.68
CA LEU A 118 -20.24 6.13 39.72
C LEU A 118 -19.16 7.09 39.19
N LEU A 119 -18.17 7.31 40.07
CA LEU A 119 -16.85 7.95 39.92
C LEU A 119 -16.75 9.21 39.03
N GLU A 120 -16.17 10.23 39.64
CA GLU A 120 -15.62 11.40 38.97
C GLU A 120 -14.41 10.92 38.15
N PHE A 121 -14.36 11.20 36.85
CA PHE A 121 -13.17 10.86 36.06
C PHE A 121 -11.99 11.63 36.65
N ASP A 122 -10.97 10.91 37.10
CA ASP A 122 -9.82 11.47 37.79
C ASP A 122 -9.17 12.55 36.92
N SER A 123 -9.08 13.76 37.48
CA SER A 123 -8.12 14.74 37.01
C SER A 123 -6.73 14.13 37.15
N ILE A 124 -5.89 14.27 36.12
CA ILE A 124 -4.48 13.85 36.14
C ILE A 124 -3.88 14.25 37.49
N GLY A 125 -3.34 13.27 38.22
CA GLY A 125 -2.76 13.50 39.53
C GLY A 125 -1.60 14.48 39.44
N VAL A 126 -1.33 15.23 40.50
CA VAL A 126 -0.23 16.24 40.53
C VAL A 126 1.10 15.62 40.08
N GLU A 127 1.33 14.35 40.40
CA GLU A 127 2.53 13.59 40.03
C GLU A 127 2.58 13.21 38.54
N GLU A 128 1.46 12.76 37.95
CA GLU A 128 1.39 12.53 36.50
C GLU A 128 1.51 13.83 35.71
N ALA A 129 0.97 14.94 36.23
CA ALA A 129 1.11 16.25 35.63
C ALA A 129 2.58 16.71 35.66
N ALA A 130 3.29 16.48 36.78
CA ALA A 130 4.71 16.79 36.90
C ALA A 130 5.58 15.96 35.93
N ARG A 131 5.24 14.69 35.71
CA ARG A 131 5.91 13.83 34.72
C ARG A 131 5.75 14.32 33.28
N LEU A 132 4.66 15.00 32.95
CA LEU A 132 4.46 15.61 31.63
C LEU A 132 5.29 16.88 31.43
N GLU A 133 5.75 17.53 32.50
CA GLU A 133 6.60 18.71 32.47
C GLU A 133 8.10 18.38 32.64
N GLU A 134 8.44 17.11 32.84
CA GLU A 134 9.83 16.65 32.97
C GLU A 134 10.57 16.78 31.62
N MET A 135 11.86 17.15 31.68
CA MET A 135 12.68 17.24 30.49
C MET A 135 12.95 15.84 29.93
N PHE A 136 12.69 15.64 28.64
CA PHE A 136 12.97 14.39 27.96
C PHE A 136 14.45 13.99 28.08
N SER A 137 14.69 12.70 28.33
CA SER A 137 16.03 12.14 28.30
C SER A 137 16.52 11.91 26.87
N VAL A 138 17.83 11.91 26.66
CA VAL A 138 18.43 11.68 25.33
C VAL A 138 18.08 10.26 24.83
N GLU A 139 18.00 9.30 25.75
CA GLU A 139 17.66 7.91 25.47
C GLU A 139 16.20 7.75 25.01
N GLU A 140 15.27 8.46 25.65
CA GLU A 140 13.85 8.48 25.25
C GLU A 140 13.66 9.10 23.87
N VAL A 141 14.34 10.22 23.61
CA VAL A 141 14.33 10.85 22.28
C VAL A 141 14.94 9.93 21.22
N SER A 142 16.03 9.21 21.54
CA SER A 142 16.67 8.28 20.61
C SER A 142 15.80 7.04 20.34
N SER A 143 15.14 6.49 21.36
CA SER A 143 14.23 5.35 21.22
C SER A 143 13.04 5.73 20.35
N THR A 144 12.38 6.85 20.67
CA THR A 144 11.22 7.33 19.91
C THR A 144 11.58 7.60 18.45
N LEU A 145 12.74 8.21 18.17
CA LEU A 145 13.22 8.40 16.79
C LEU A 145 13.43 7.08 16.04
N SER A 146 13.91 6.04 16.73
CA SER A 146 14.13 4.72 16.13
C SER A 146 12.82 3.98 15.81
N ASP A 147 11.77 4.24 16.59
CA ASP A 147 10.43 3.65 16.42
C ASP A 147 9.59 4.38 15.35
N LEU A 148 10.06 5.50 14.79
CA LEU A 148 9.36 6.22 13.74
C LEU A 148 9.55 5.54 12.38
N ASN A 149 8.52 4.84 11.89
CA ASN A 149 8.49 4.33 10.52
C ASN A 149 8.67 5.47 9.48
N GLY A 150 9.51 5.23 8.47
CA GLY A 150 9.82 6.18 7.38
C GLY A 150 8.64 6.56 6.46
N ASP A 151 7.48 5.93 6.62
CA ASP A 151 6.27 6.21 5.84
C ASP A 151 5.43 7.36 6.42
N LYS A 152 5.90 8.05 7.47
CA LYS A 152 5.21 9.22 8.01
C LYS A 152 5.27 10.38 7.01
N ALA A 153 4.15 11.10 6.90
CA ALA A 153 4.08 12.31 6.11
C ALA A 153 5.15 13.31 6.56
N PRO A 154 5.90 13.93 5.62
CA PRO A 154 6.97 14.87 5.97
C PRO A 154 6.43 16.09 6.70
N SER A 155 7.29 16.69 7.51
CA SER A 155 7.01 17.94 8.21
C SER A 155 6.72 19.09 7.23
N PRO A 156 6.11 20.21 7.68
CA PRO A 156 5.81 21.36 6.83
C PRO A 156 7.03 22.00 6.14
N ASP A 157 8.23 21.72 6.64
CA ASP A 157 9.53 22.10 6.07
C ASP A 157 10.01 21.18 4.92
N GLY A 158 9.30 20.07 4.67
CA GLY A 158 9.55 19.17 3.55
C GLY A 158 10.67 18.15 3.77
N PHE A 159 11.28 18.09 4.96
CA PHE A 159 12.31 17.11 5.25
C PHE A 159 11.69 15.77 5.66
N PRO A 160 12.04 14.65 4.98
CA PRO A 160 11.70 13.32 5.47
C PRO A 160 12.52 13.02 6.73
N LEU A 161 11.95 12.25 7.65
CA LEU A 161 12.60 11.88 8.92
C LEU A 161 13.76 10.88 8.75
N THR A 162 13.95 10.38 7.53
CA THR A 162 15.04 9.46 7.17
C THR A 162 16.36 10.23 7.10
N PHE A 163 17.22 10.04 8.10
CA PHE A 163 18.65 10.39 8.02
C PHE A 163 19.41 9.39 7.14
#